data_AF-A0A328WK10-F1
#
_entry.id   AF-A0A328WK10-F1
#
_cell.length_a   1.000
_cell.length_b   1.000
_cell.length_c   1.000
_cell.angle_alpha   90.00
_cell.angle_beta   90.00
_cell.angle_gamma   90.00
#
_symmetry.space_group_name_H-M   'P 1'
#
loop_
_entity.id
_entity.type
_entity.pdbx_description
1 polymer ?
#
loop_
_entity_poly.entity_id
_entity_poly.type
_entity_poly.pdbx_seq_one_letter_code
_entity_poly.pdbx_strand_id
1 'polypeptide(L)'
;MTHENDISRVNGVSDEGIPYWDDLYLDVIVLPDGSLFIQDEDELEEALRQGHIEFQDYKLAKETAAKIILEIRSGENKVINDSIRHFWQLINL
;
A
#
# COMPACT_ATOMS: atom_id res chain seq x y z
N MET A 1 11.50 -0.46 -11.33
CA MET A 1 10.86 0.64 -10.59
C MET A 1 9.91 -0.01 -9.61
N THR A 2 10.29 -0.05 -8.34
CA THR A 2 9.49 -0.60 -7.26
C THR A 2 8.36 0.39 -6.95
N HIS A 3 7.15 -0.09 -6.73
CA HIS A 3 6.01 0.74 -6.31
C HIS A 3 5.57 0.27 -4.92
N GLU A 4 5.52 1.22 -3.99
CA GLU A 4 4.97 1.08 -2.64
C GLU A 4 3.59 1.76 -2.62
N ASN A 5 2.63 1.15 -1.93
CA ASN A 5 1.30 1.71 -1.73
C ASN A 5 0.98 1.64 -0.23
N ASP A 6 1.24 2.75 0.47
CA ASP A 6 0.92 2.91 1.87
C ASP A 6 -0.60 2.85 2.08
N ILE A 7 -1.03 2.07 3.07
CA ILE A 7 -2.43 2.00 3.46
C ILE A 7 -2.62 2.96 4.63
N SER A 8 -3.50 3.95 4.53
CA SER A 8 -3.70 4.92 5.61
C SER A 8 -5.10 4.99 6.20
N ARG A 9 -5.17 5.28 7.50
CA ARG A 9 -6.43 5.34 8.28
C ARG A 9 -7.17 6.67 8.12
N VAL A 10 -6.45 7.79 8.09
CA VAL A 10 -6.98 9.15 7.90
C VAL A 10 -6.02 9.89 6.99
N ASN A 11 -6.55 10.63 6.02
CA ASN A 11 -5.81 11.63 5.27
C ASN A 11 -6.23 13.00 5.80
N GLY A 12 -5.29 13.75 6.37
CA GLY A 12 -5.55 15.04 7.00
C GLY A 12 -4.52 16.09 6.60
N VAL A 13 -4.77 17.33 7.01
CA VAL A 13 -3.81 18.44 6.92
C VAL A 13 -3.64 18.97 8.34
N SER A 14 -2.41 19.06 8.83
CA SER A 14 -2.11 19.62 10.15
C SER A 14 -2.50 21.10 10.21
N ASP A 15 -2.58 21.67 11.42
CA ASP A 15 -2.82 23.11 11.61
C ASP A 15 -1.75 24.00 10.93
N GLU A 16 -0.62 23.41 10.54
CA GLU A 16 0.50 24.05 9.83
C GLU A 16 0.40 23.90 8.29
N GLY A 17 -0.65 23.24 7.79
CA GLY A 17 -0.85 23.03 6.35
C GLY A 17 -0.13 21.81 5.79
N ILE A 18 0.40 20.92 6.64
CA ILE A 18 1.17 19.74 6.21
C ILE A 18 0.22 18.56 6.03
N PRO A 19 0.12 17.97 4.82
CA PRO A 19 -0.64 16.74 4.61
C PRO A 19 -0.01 15.61 5.43
N TYR A 20 -0.83 14.85 6.15
CA TYR A 20 -0.42 13.63 6.83
C TYR A 20 -1.37 12.48 6.48
N TRP A 21 -0.84 11.27 6.53
CA TRP A 21 -1.60 10.05 6.44
C TRP A 21 -1.15 9.10 7.55
N ASP A 22 -2.11 8.52 8.26
CA ASP A 22 -1.86 7.51 9.30
C ASP A 22 -1.51 6.19 8.61
N ASP A 23 -0.24 5.95 8.31
CA ASP A 23 0.23 4.71 7.68
C ASP A 23 -0.06 3.49 8.59
N LEU A 24 -0.62 2.44 7.99
CA LEU A 24 -0.98 1.17 8.62
C LEU A 24 0.08 0.10 8.37
N TYR A 25 1.35 0.51 8.27
CA TYR A 25 2.56 -0.32 8.35
C TYR A 25 2.69 -1.42 7.30
N LEU A 26 1.81 -1.52 6.30
CA LEU A 26 1.73 -2.71 5.45
C LEU A 26 1.79 -2.34 3.97
N ASP A 27 2.87 -2.77 3.34
CA ASP A 27 3.17 -2.46 1.94
C ASP A 27 2.81 -3.61 1.00
N VAL A 28 2.20 -3.26 -0.14
CA VAL A 28 2.01 -4.19 -1.27
C VAL A 28 2.96 -3.81 -2.41
N ILE A 29 4.00 -4.62 -2.60
CA ILE A 29 5.06 -4.39 -3.59
C ILE A 29 4.81 -5.21 -4.85
N VAL A 30 4.84 -4.56 -6.01
CA VAL A 30 4.75 -5.21 -7.33
C VAL A 30 6.06 -5.02 -8.11
N LEU A 31 6.69 -6.13 -8.51
CA LEU A 31 7.91 -6.12 -9.32
C LEU A 31 7.61 -6.03 -10.82
N PRO A 32 8.60 -5.63 -11.67
CA PRO A 32 8.39 -5.48 -13.12
C PRO A 32 7.97 -6.76 -13.85
N ASP A 33 8.28 -7.93 -13.29
CA ASP A 33 7.86 -9.24 -13.83
C ASP A 33 6.44 -9.65 -13.39
N GLY A 34 5.76 -8.79 -12.61
CA GLY A 34 4.41 -9.01 -12.08
C GLY A 34 4.36 -9.80 -10.78
N SER A 35 5.52 -10.16 -10.19
CA SER A 35 5.53 -10.78 -8.87
C SER A 35 5.15 -9.78 -7.77
N LEU A 36 4.47 -10.29 -6.73
CA LEU A 36 3.84 -9.49 -5.67
C LEU A 36 4.31 -9.95 -4.29
N PHE A 37 4.64 -8.99 -3.43
CA PHE A 37 5.09 -9.21 -2.06
C PHE A 37 4.31 -8.32 -1.08
N ILE A 38 4.11 -8.82 0.13
CA ILE A 38 3.68 -8.01 1.27
C ILE A 38 4.92 -7.80 2.14
N GLN A 39 5.12 -6.57 2.61
CA GLN A 39 6.22 -6.22 3.51
C GLN A 39 5.67 -5.61 4.81
N ASP A 40 6.49 -5.67 5.87
CA ASP A 40 6.27 -5.07 7.20
C ASP A 40 5.05 -5.62 7.96
N GLU A 41 4.65 -6.86 7.64
CA GLU A 41 3.63 -7.61 8.39
C GLU A 41 4.01 -7.78 9.87
N ASP A 42 5.29 -7.95 10.16
CA ASP A 42 5.83 -8.07 11.51
C ASP A 42 5.77 -6.75 12.29
N GLU A 43 5.98 -5.60 11.62
CA GLU A 43 5.79 -4.29 12.24
C GLU A 43 4.32 -4.02 12.57
N LEU A 44 3.40 -4.39 11.68
CA LEU A 44 1.96 -4.29 11.93
C LEU A 44 1.52 -5.17 13.12
N GLU A 45 2.01 -6.41 13.19
CA GLU A 45 1.75 -7.31 14.32
C GLU A 45 2.34 -6.77 15.63
N GLU A 46 3.54 -6.20 15.59
CA GLU A 46 4.20 -5.58 16.73
C GLU A 46 3.43 -4.35 17.22
N ALA A 47 2.97 -3.49 16.31
CA ALA A 47 2.17 -2.31 16.64
C ALA A 47 0.87 -2.69 17.36
N LEU A 48 0.20 -3.76 16.91
CA LEU A 48 -0.97 -4.29 17.61
C LEU A 48 -0.59 -4.85 19.00
N ARG A 49 0.50 -5.61 19.08
CA ARG A 49 0.98 -6.21 20.34
C ARG A 49 1.35 -5.17 21.40
N GLN A 50 1.96 -4.07 20.99
CA GLN A 50 2.31 -2.93 21.85
C GLN A 50 1.12 -2.01 22.15
N GLY A 51 -0.03 -2.22 21.49
CA GLY A 51 -1.22 -1.39 21.64
C GLY A 51 -1.09 0.00 21.00
N HIS A 52 -0.19 0.15 20.02
CA HIS A 52 -0.06 1.38 19.23
C HIS A 52 -1.25 1.57 18.27
N ILE A 53 -1.88 0.46 17.88
CA ILE A 53 -3.08 0.43 17.04
C ILE A 53 -4.14 -0.48 17.68
N GLU A 54 -5.41 -0.26 17.34
CA GLU A 54 -6.47 -1.17 17.76
C GLU A 54 -6.58 -2.38 16.82
N PHE A 55 -7.22 -3.45 17.29
CA PHE A 55 -7.47 -4.63 16.45
C PHE A 55 -8.28 -4.30 15.19
N GLN A 56 -9.11 -3.25 15.23
CA GLN A 56 -9.87 -2.79 14.07
C GLN A 56 -8.95 -2.19 12.99
N ASP A 57 -7.93 -1.44 13.39
CA ASP A 57 -6.92 -0.86 12.49
C ASP A 57 -6.08 -1.98 11.85
N TYR A 58 -5.64 -2.95 12.65
CA TYR A 58 -4.94 -4.15 12.17
C TYR A 58 -5.77 -4.90 11.12
N LYS A 59 -7.05 -5.13 11.42
CA LYS A 59 -7.95 -5.83 10.50
C LYS A 59 -8.15 -5.04 9.21
N LEU A 60 -8.35 -3.72 9.31
CA LEU A 60 -8.52 -2.84 8.16
C LEU A 60 -7.29 -2.89 7.23
N ALA A 61 -6.08 -2.87 7.79
CA ALA A 61 -4.84 -2.97 7.04
C ALA A 61 -4.79 -4.27 6.22
N LYS A 62 -5.02 -5.41 6.88
CA LYS A 62 -4.99 -6.74 6.24
C LYS A 62 -6.08 -6.90 5.17
N GLU A 63 -7.31 -6.43 5.44
CA GLU A 63 -8.42 -6.49 4.48
C GLU A 63 -8.16 -5.59 3.25
N THR A 64 -7.60 -4.41 3.48
CA THR A 64 -7.27 -3.47 2.41
C THR A 64 -6.17 -4.01 1.51
N ALA A 65 -5.09 -4.56 2.08
CA ALA A 65 -4.04 -5.21 1.32
C ALA A 65 -4.56 -6.42 0.52
N ALA A 66 -5.40 -7.27 1.12
CA ALA A 66 -6.00 -8.40 0.42
C ALA A 66 -6.85 -7.94 -0.78
N LYS A 67 -7.60 -6.84 -0.64
CA LYS A 67 -8.37 -6.25 -1.74
C LYS A 67 -7.48 -5.71 -2.86
N ILE A 68 -6.43 -4.96 -2.52
CA ILE A 68 -5.46 -4.44 -3.51
C ILE A 68 -4.81 -5.59 -4.28
N ILE A 69 -4.38 -6.64 -3.59
CA ILE A 69 -3.80 -7.83 -4.21
C ILE A 69 -4.78 -8.49 -5.19
N LEU A 70 -6.06 -8.56 -4.82
CA LEU A 70 -7.09 -9.11 -5.70
C LEU A 70 -7.25 -8.27 -6.97
N GLU A 71 -7.35 -6.94 -6.83
CA GLU A 71 -7.46 -6.02 -7.97
C GLU A 71 -6.24 -6.07 -8.89
N ILE A 72 -5.03 -6.22 -8.34
CA ILE A 72 -3.80 -6.37 -9.13
C ILE A 72 -3.84 -7.69 -9.89
N ARG A 73 -4.18 -8.80 -9.22
CA ARG A 73 -4.25 -10.13 -9.83
C ARG A 73 -5.37 -10.25 -10.87
N SER A 74 -6.47 -9.51 -10.73
CA SER A 74 -7.54 -9.43 -11.73
C SER A 74 -7.20 -8.49 -12.88
N GLY A 75 -6.11 -7.73 -12.79
CA GLY A 75 -5.73 -6.71 -13.78
C GLY A 75 -6.65 -5.48 -13.76
N GLU A 76 -7.39 -5.27 -12.69
CA GLU A 76 -8.35 -4.17 -12.53
C GLU A 76 -7.76 -2.98 -11.77
N ASN A 77 -6.61 -3.16 -11.10
CA ASN A 77 -5.97 -2.07 -10.38
C ASN A 77 -5.43 -1.00 -11.33
N LYS A 78 -6.15 0.11 -11.42
CA LYS A 78 -5.87 1.22 -12.34
C LYS A 78 -4.49 1.85 -12.14
N VAL A 79 -4.04 1.98 -10.89
CA VAL A 79 -2.76 2.63 -10.55
C VAL A 79 -1.61 1.80 -11.12
N ILE A 80 -1.57 0.49 -10.83
CA ILE A 80 -0.54 -0.40 -11.36
C ILE A 80 -0.59 -0.47 -12.89
N ASN A 81 -1.78 -0.55 -13.48
CA ASN A 81 -1.95 -0.58 -14.93
C ASN A 81 -1.41 0.68 -15.63
N ASP A 82 -1.71 1.86 -15.07
CA ASP A 82 -1.22 3.13 -15.59
C ASP A 82 0.30 3.26 -15.38
N SER A 83 0.83 2.84 -14.23
CA SER A 83 2.28 2.82 -13.97
C SER A 83 3.05 1.93 -14.94
N ILE A 84 2.56 0.72 -15.23
CA ILE A 84 3.16 -0.17 -16.24
C ILE A 84 3.14 0.49 -17.61
N ARG A 85 2.02 1.11 -18.00
CA ARG A 85 1.91 1.83 -19.29
C ARG A 85 2.94 2.94 -19.40
N HIS A 86 3.08 3.79 -18.38
CA HIS A 86 4.06 4.88 -18.38
C HIS A 86 5.50 4.37 -18.35
N PHE A 87 5.79 3.30 -17.60
CA PHE A 87 7.10 2.67 -17.62
C PHE A 87 7.50 2.26 -19.04
N TRP A 88 6.59 1.58 -19.77
CA TRP A 88 6.83 1.22 -21.17
C TRP A 88 7.01 2.43 -22.09
N GLN A 89 6.32 3.54 -21.84
CA GLN A 89 6.55 4.78 -22.62
C GLN A 89 7.94 5.37 -22.39
N LEU A 90 8.47 5.30 -21.17
CA LEU A 90 9.78 5.85 -20.84
C LEU A 90 10.94 5.03 -21.41
N ILE A 91 10.82 3.70 -21.47
CA ILE A 91 11.90 2.82 -21.94
C ILE A 91 11.89 2.57 -23.45
N ASN A 92 10.85 3.02 -24.16
CA ASN A 92 10.76 2.97 -25.63
C ASN A 92 11.07 4.33 -26.30
N LEU A 93 11.72 5.25 -25.56
CA LEU A 93 12.33 6.49 -26.05
C LEU A 93 13.82 6.28 -26.32
#